data_AF-A0A383BKS3-F1
#
_entry.id   AF-A0A383BKS3-F1
#
_cell.length_a   1.000
_cell.length_b   1.000
_cell.length_c   1.000
_cell.angle_alpha   90.00
_cell.angle_beta   90.00
_cell.angle_gamma   90.00
#
_symmetry.space_group_name_H-M   'P 1'
#
loop_
_entity.id
_entity.type
_entity.pdbx_description
1 polymer ?
#
loop_
_entity_poly.entity_id
_entity_poly.type
_entity_poly.pdbx_seq_one_letter_code
_entity_poly.pdbx_strand_id
1 'polypeptide(L)'
;FGMPFLDLRSFDLDTCPDGLVDNKFIETHKVLPLYQRGTKVFLATTDPSDSAGLDAFKFQTGLGVEAILVDSAILARSIEQSNTGVSTGLAELSDDGLDELEISAGDEEDLDDPTSTEVDTPVVRFVNKIFMDAIRQGASDIHIEPYEEKLRIRNRQDGVLQEIGSAPSVLGPRIVARIKILSNLNIAERRVPQDGRMRIKLSKNQEIDFRVSTLPTQFGEKVVIRILDGSGAALGLEVLGLESE
;
A
#
# COMPACT_ATOMS: atom_id res chain seq x y z
N PHE A 1 6.95 -37.20 12.54
CA PHE A 1 5.97 -36.78 11.53
C PHE A 1 6.69 -35.84 10.55
N GLY A 2 6.82 -36.24 9.29
CA GLY A 2 7.57 -35.50 8.26
C GLY A 2 6.63 -34.71 7.36
N MET A 3 5.97 -33.69 7.92
CA MET A 3 5.07 -32.83 7.16
C MET A 3 5.87 -31.73 6.45
N PRO A 4 5.57 -31.43 5.17
CA PRO A 4 6.19 -30.31 4.49
C PRO A 4 5.79 -28.99 5.17
N PHE A 5 6.80 -28.23 5.57
CA PHE A 5 6.67 -26.85 6.00
C PHE A 5 7.04 -25.93 4.84
N LEU A 6 6.23 -24.93 4.56
CA LEU A 6 6.48 -23.96 3.50
C LEU A 6 6.45 -22.55 4.07
N ASP A 7 7.46 -21.76 3.72
CA ASP A 7 7.47 -20.33 3.98
C ASP A 7 6.72 -19.60 2.87
N LEU A 8 5.48 -19.19 3.17
CA LEU A 8 4.61 -18.48 2.23
C LEU A 8 5.17 -17.13 1.76
N ARG A 9 6.17 -16.55 2.44
CA ARG A 9 6.83 -15.31 1.98
C ARG A 9 7.62 -15.50 0.69
N SER A 10 8.09 -16.72 0.46
CA SER A 10 8.86 -17.10 -0.73
C SER A 10 7.98 -17.66 -1.86
N PHE A 11 6.67 -17.71 -1.64
CA PHE A 11 5.72 -18.31 -2.56
C PHE A 11 4.98 -17.24 -3.35
N ASP A 12 4.87 -17.43 -4.66
CA ASP A 12 4.13 -16.51 -5.53
C ASP A 12 2.62 -16.78 -5.45
N LEU A 13 1.91 -15.90 -4.74
CA LEU A 13 0.47 -16.02 -4.52
C LEU A 13 -0.34 -15.84 -5.81
N ASP A 14 0.22 -15.25 -6.88
CA ASP A 14 -0.45 -15.12 -8.18
C ASP A 14 -0.56 -16.47 -8.91
N THR A 15 0.18 -17.48 -8.45
CA THR A 15 0.11 -18.85 -8.98
C THR A 15 -0.93 -19.73 -8.29
N CYS A 16 -1.58 -19.20 -7.25
CA CYS A 16 -2.63 -19.90 -6.53
C CYS A 16 -3.84 -20.15 -7.45
N PRO A 17 -4.44 -21.35 -7.39
CA PRO A 17 -5.60 -21.67 -8.21
C PRO A 17 -6.86 -20.93 -7.73
N ASP A 18 -7.34 -19.99 -8.55
CA ASP A 18 -8.57 -19.24 -8.31
C ASP A 18 -9.83 -20.05 -8.63
N GLY A 19 -10.92 -19.78 -7.89
CA GLY A 19 -12.26 -20.32 -8.20
C GLY A 19 -12.55 -21.74 -7.72
N LEU A 20 -11.66 -22.36 -6.92
CA LEU A 20 -11.91 -23.66 -6.30
C LEU A 20 -12.89 -23.58 -5.12
N VAL A 21 -12.83 -22.50 -4.35
CA VAL A 21 -13.70 -22.22 -3.19
C VAL A 21 -13.92 -20.71 -3.08
N ASP A 22 -15.04 -20.31 -2.47
CA ASP A 22 -15.34 -18.91 -2.23
C ASP A 22 -14.44 -18.31 -1.16
N ASN A 23 -14.16 -17.00 -1.24
CA ASN A 23 -13.33 -16.28 -0.27
C ASN A 23 -13.83 -16.41 1.18
N LYS A 24 -15.15 -16.49 1.37
CA LYS A 24 -15.77 -16.71 2.67
C LYS A 24 -15.40 -18.08 3.27
N PHE A 25 -15.21 -19.09 2.43
CA PHE A 25 -14.78 -20.42 2.86
C PHE A 25 -13.32 -20.37 3.36
N ILE A 26 -12.45 -19.72 2.60
CA ILE A 26 -11.03 -19.52 2.92
C ILE A 26 -10.87 -18.82 4.28
N GLU A 27 -11.64 -17.75 4.53
CA GLU A 27 -11.62 -17.01 5.79
C GLU A 27 -12.14 -17.83 6.98
N THR A 28 -13.25 -18.56 6.78
CA THR A 28 -13.90 -19.33 7.85
C THR A 28 -13.04 -20.50 8.30
N HIS A 29 -12.45 -21.21 7.34
CA HIS A 29 -11.66 -22.41 7.62
C HIS A 29 -10.16 -22.15 7.71
N LYS A 30 -9.70 -20.92 7.46
CA LYS A 30 -8.29 -20.50 7.48
C LYS A 30 -7.39 -21.45 6.68
N VAL A 31 -7.81 -21.78 5.45
CA VAL A 31 -7.07 -22.64 4.54
C VAL A 31 -6.90 -21.97 3.18
N LEU A 32 -5.70 -22.01 2.62
CA LEU A 32 -5.40 -21.37 1.33
C LEU A 32 -4.91 -22.41 0.31
N PRO A 33 -5.57 -22.55 -0.86
CA PRO A 33 -5.08 -23.38 -1.95
C PRO A 33 -3.82 -22.77 -2.55
N LEU A 34 -2.70 -23.50 -2.53
CA LEU A 34 -1.43 -23.02 -3.07
C LEU A 34 -1.19 -23.49 -4.49
N TYR A 35 -1.50 -24.77 -4.76
CA TYR A 35 -1.21 -25.37 -6.05
C TYR A 35 -2.13 -26.55 -6.31
N GLN A 36 -2.53 -26.75 -7.57
CA GLN A 36 -3.31 -27.91 -8.00
C GLN A 36 -2.50 -28.75 -8.98
N ARG A 37 -2.37 -30.05 -8.69
CA ARG A 37 -1.78 -31.05 -9.58
C ARG A 37 -2.79 -32.14 -9.89
N GLY A 38 -3.47 -32.03 -11.03
CA GLY A 38 -4.51 -32.97 -11.45
C GLY A 38 -5.69 -32.99 -10.47
N THR A 39 -5.92 -34.13 -9.82
CA THR A 39 -7.00 -34.31 -8.83
C THR A 39 -6.56 -34.04 -7.39
N LYS A 40 -5.32 -33.57 -7.17
CA LYS A 40 -4.79 -33.22 -5.85
C LYS A 40 -4.53 -31.71 -5.72
N VAL A 41 -4.90 -31.14 -4.59
CA VAL A 41 -4.66 -29.75 -4.21
C VAL A 41 -3.77 -29.70 -2.98
N PHE A 42 -2.74 -28.87 -3.04
CA PHE A 42 -1.89 -28.55 -1.91
C PHE A 42 -2.49 -27.36 -1.17
N LEU A 43 -2.86 -27.57 0.10
CA LEU A 43 -3.51 -26.57 0.94
C LEU A 43 -2.61 -26.16 2.09
N ALA A 44 -2.42 -24.85 2.21
CA ALA A 44 -1.77 -24.25 3.37
C ALA A 44 -2.72 -24.31 4.58
N THR A 45 -2.22 -24.81 5.71
CA THR A 45 -2.90 -24.82 7.00
C THR A 45 -1.94 -24.51 8.14
N THR A 46 -2.48 -23.93 9.22
CA THR A 46 -1.74 -23.63 10.45
C THR A 46 -1.71 -24.81 11.41
N ASP A 47 -2.74 -25.65 11.37
CA ASP A 47 -2.81 -26.87 12.16
C ASP A 47 -3.33 -28.02 11.28
N PRO A 48 -2.50 -29.02 10.97
CA PRO A 48 -2.94 -30.20 10.23
C PRO A 48 -3.82 -31.14 11.05
N SER A 49 -3.88 -30.96 12.37
CA SER A 49 -4.75 -31.72 13.28
C SER A 49 -6.19 -31.20 13.23
N ASP A 50 -6.39 -29.96 12.79
CA ASP A 50 -7.71 -29.39 12.51
C ASP A 50 -8.20 -29.87 11.14
N SER A 51 -8.77 -31.08 11.12
CA SER A 51 -9.24 -31.71 9.89
C SER A 51 -10.52 -31.08 9.34
N ALA A 52 -11.19 -30.19 10.09
CA ALA A 52 -12.47 -29.62 9.71
C ALA A 52 -12.37 -28.81 8.40
N GLY A 53 -11.34 -27.97 8.27
CA GLY A 53 -11.10 -27.19 7.05
C GLY A 53 -10.69 -28.06 5.85
N LEU A 54 -9.83 -29.06 6.09
CA LEU A 54 -9.34 -29.97 5.05
C LEU A 54 -10.46 -30.88 4.51
N ASP A 55 -11.30 -31.41 5.39
CA ASP A 55 -12.38 -32.31 5.00
C ASP A 55 -13.55 -31.54 4.38
N ALA A 56 -13.85 -30.33 4.85
CA ALA A 56 -14.80 -29.43 4.19
C ALA A 56 -14.35 -29.07 2.77
N PHE A 57 -13.05 -28.80 2.57
CA PHE A 57 -12.51 -28.49 1.24
C PHE A 57 -12.63 -29.70 0.30
N LYS A 58 -12.27 -30.91 0.77
CA LYS A 58 -12.45 -32.15 0.00
C LYS A 58 -13.91 -32.39 -0.36
N PHE A 59 -14.82 -32.16 0.58
CA PHE A 59 -16.26 -32.38 0.38
C PHE A 59 -16.84 -31.43 -0.67
N GLN A 60 -16.45 -30.15 -0.62
CA GLN A 60 -16.96 -29.14 -1.54
C GLN A 60 -16.35 -29.26 -2.95
N THR A 61 -15.05 -29.55 -3.05
CA THR A 61 -14.34 -29.57 -4.35
C THR A 61 -14.28 -30.94 -5.00
N GLY A 62 -14.46 -32.03 -4.23
CA GLY A 62 -14.26 -33.40 -4.68
C GLY A 62 -12.79 -33.77 -4.97
N LEU A 63 -11.84 -32.88 -4.63
CA LEU A 63 -10.42 -33.05 -4.90
C LEU A 63 -9.70 -33.66 -3.69
N GLY A 64 -8.64 -34.43 -3.95
CA GLY A 64 -7.74 -34.90 -2.91
C GLY A 64 -6.94 -33.73 -2.33
N VAL A 65 -6.75 -33.69 -1.02
CA VAL A 65 -6.06 -32.59 -0.33
C VAL A 65 -4.77 -33.09 0.31
N GLU A 66 -3.69 -32.34 0.11
CA GLU A 66 -2.40 -32.50 0.77
C GLU A 66 -2.10 -31.25 1.60
N ALA A 67 -1.99 -31.42 2.92
CA ALA A 67 -1.78 -30.30 3.84
C ALA A 67 -0.30 -29.91 3.89
N ILE A 68 -0.03 -28.61 3.78
CA ILE A 68 1.28 -27.98 3.95
C ILE A 68 1.20 -27.08 5.18
N LEU A 69 2.14 -27.27 6.10
CA LEU A 69 2.22 -26.47 7.31
C LEU A 69 2.82 -25.11 6.98
N VAL A 70 2.15 -24.05 7.46
CA VAL A 70 2.59 -22.67 7.28
C VAL A 70 2.44 -21.90 8.59
N ASP A 71 3.13 -20.78 8.71
CA ASP A 71 2.98 -19.88 9.85
C ASP A 71 1.60 -19.21 9.87
N SER A 72 1.02 -19.08 11.07
CA SER A 72 -0.35 -18.58 11.25
C SER A 72 -0.51 -17.10 10.96
N ALA A 73 0.50 -16.28 11.28
CA ALA A 73 0.48 -14.86 10.96
C ALA A 73 0.63 -14.66 9.45
N ILE A 74 1.47 -15.46 8.80
CA ILE A 74 1.70 -15.35 7.35
C ILE A 74 0.46 -15.81 6.57
N LEU A 75 -0.18 -16.93 6.96
CA LEU A 75 -1.39 -17.43 6.30
C LEU A 75 -2.54 -16.42 6.34
N ALA A 76 -2.78 -15.80 7.51
CA ALA A 76 -3.83 -14.79 7.65
C ALA A 76 -3.59 -13.60 6.71
N ARG A 77 -2.34 -13.14 6.60
CA ARG A 77 -1.95 -12.06 5.67
C ARG A 77 -2.11 -12.47 4.21
N SER A 78 -1.71 -13.69 3.83
CA SER A 78 -1.85 -14.19 2.45
C SER A 78 -3.32 -14.31 2.02
N ILE A 79 -4.22 -14.70 2.93
CA ILE A 79 -5.66 -14.75 2.67
C ILE A 79 -6.23 -13.34 2.40
N GLU A 80 -5.83 -12.35 3.21
CA GLU A 80 -6.25 -10.95 3.02
C GLU A 80 -5.74 -10.38 1.68
N GLN A 81 -4.53 -10.74 1.26
CA GLN A 81 -3.93 -10.32 -0.01
C GLN A 81 -4.66 -10.91 -1.22
N SER A 82 -4.96 -12.21 -1.19
CA SER A 82 -5.73 -12.88 -2.25
C SER A 82 -7.14 -12.27 -2.41
N ASN A 83 -7.79 -11.87 -1.31
CA ASN A 83 -9.12 -11.24 -1.35
C ASN A 83 -9.11 -9.78 -1.88
N THR A 84 -8.00 -9.06 -1.74
CA THR A 84 -7.91 -7.64 -2.11
C THR A 84 -7.30 -7.41 -3.50
N GLY A 85 -6.75 -8.46 -4.14
CA GLY A 85 -6.10 -8.37 -5.46
C GLY A 85 -4.86 -7.48 -5.45
N VAL A 86 -4.27 -7.25 -4.27
CA VAL A 86 -3.06 -6.45 -4.11
C VAL A 86 -1.85 -7.38 -4.13
N SER A 87 -1.09 -7.32 -5.23
CA SER A 87 0.13 -8.11 -5.38
C SER A 87 1.19 -7.74 -4.34
N THR A 88 2.08 -8.72 -4.12
CA THR A 88 3.20 -8.93 -3.18
C THR A 88 3.99 -7.73 -2.63
N GLY A 89 3.84 -6.51 -3.15
CA GLY A 89 4.50 -5.31 -2.63
C GLY A 89 3.93 -4.75 -1.31
N LEU A 90 2.77 -5.22 -0.82
CA LEU A 90 2.13 -4.69 0.39
C LEU A 90 2.43 -5.51 1.68
N ALA A 91 3.02 -6.70 1.57
CA ALA A 91 3.15 -7.63 2.70
C ALA A 91 4.37 -7.38 3.61
N GLU A 92 5.44 -6.77 3.09
CA GLU A 92 6.65 -6.45 3.87
C GLU A 92 6.44 -5.25 4.83
N LEU A 93 5.21 -4.75 4.97
CA LEU A 93 4.89 -3.46 5.59
C LEU A 93 4.29 -3.51 6.98
N SER A 94 4.20 -4.69 7.58
CA SER A 94 3.47 -4.84 8.84
C SER A 94 4.34 -4.70 10.09
N ASP A 95 5.66 -4.44 9.99
CA ASP A 95 6.54 -4.65 11.15
C ASP A 95 7.62 -3.59 11.40
N ASP A 96 7.61 -2.41 10.77
CA ASP A 96 8.51 -1.34 11.24
C ASP A 96 8.00 0.09 10.93
N GLY A 97 7.42 0.72 11.97
CA GLY A 97 7.40 2.18 12.13
C GLY A 97 6.24 2.97 11.51
N LEU A 98 5.11 2.34 11.16
CA LEU A 98 3.94 3.07 10.64
C LEU A 98 2.97 3.57 11.73
N ASP A 99 3.04 3.03 12.94
CA ASP A 99 2.11 3.36 14.03
C ASP A 99 2.46 4.67 14.79
N GLU A 100 3.60 5.31 14.49
CA GLU A 100 4.09 6.50 15.24
C GLU A 100 4.02 7.82 14.46
N LEU A 101 3.38 7.84 13.28
CA LEU A 101 3.31 9.04 12.43
C LEU A 101 1.94 9.71 12.49
N GLU A 102 1.81 10.74 13.33
CA GLU A 102 0.76 11.74 13.23
C GLU A 102 0.99 12.59 11.97
N ILE A 103 0.23 12.31 10.91
CA ILE A 103 0.09 13.23 9.76
C ILE A 103 -0.87 14.34 10.20
N SER A 104 -0.36 15.25 11.03
CA SER A 104 -1.08 16.46 11.41
C SER A 104 -0.95 17.49 10.29
N ALA A 105 -2.07 17.80 9.65
CA ALA A 105 -2.20 19.03 8.87
C ALA A 105 -2.00 20.20 9.84
N GLY A 106 -0.89 20.92 9.70
CA GLY A 106 -0.53 22.02 10.59
C GLY A 106 -1.53 23.19 10.50
N ASP A 107 -2.03 23.55 11.69
CA ASP A 107 -2.79 24.73 12.11
C ASP A 107 -4.27 24.84 11.67
N GLU A 108 -5.15 24.19 12.43
CA GLU A 108 -6.48 24.72 12.73
C GLU A 108 -6.63 24.81 14.26
N GLU A 109 -6.46 26.02 14.79
CA GLU A 109 -7.07 26.42 16.06
C GLU A 109 -8.60 26.35 15.88
N ASP A 110 -9.26 25.65 16.81
CA ASP A 110 -10.71 25.67 17.07
C ASP A 110 -11.67 25.33 15.93
N LEU A 111 -11.87 24.04 15.66
CA LEU A 111 -13.20 23.52 15.29
C LEU A 111 -13.43 22.13 15.90
N ASP A 112 -14.20 22.10 16.98
CA ASP A 112 -14.90 20.91 17.47
C ASP A 112 -15.82 20.35 16.37
N ASP A 113 -15.36 19.35 15.62
CA ASP A 113 -16.22 18.42 14.87
C ASP A 113 -16.01 16.99 15.39
N PRO A 114 -17.00 16.39 16.08
CA PRO A 114 -16.85 15.10 16.75
C PRO A 114 -16.94 13.87 15.80
N THR A 115 -16.52 14.00 14.54
CA THR A 115 -16.57 12.90 13.56
C THR A 115 -15.21 12.32 13.14
N SER A 116 -14.10 12.81 13.68
CA SER A 116 -12.75 12.30 13.39
C SER A 116 -12.36 11.07 14.22
N THR A 117 -13.17 10.02 14.17
CA THR A 117 -12.60 8.68 14.30
C THR A 117 -12.04 8.33 12.93
N GLU A 118 -10.76 8.64 12.68
CA GLU A 118 -10.08 8.24 11.44
C GLU A 118 -10.16 6.71 11.33
N VAL A 119 -11.15 6.24 10.55
CA VAL A 119 -11.25 4.85 10.16
C VAL A 119 -9.99 4.54 9.36
N ASP A 120 -9.17 3.65 9.90
CA ASP A 120 -7.95 3.13 9.30
C ASP A 120 -8.30 2.33 8.02
N THR A 121 -8.61 3.05 6.95
CA THR A 121 -9.00 2.47 5.67
C THR A 121 -7.74 2.08 4.88
N PRO A 122 -7.77 0.97 4.11
CA PRO A 122 -6.63 0.54 3.30
C PRO A 122 -6.05 1.61 2.37
N VAL A 123 -6.87 2.58 1.94
CA VAL A 123 -6.44 3.71 1.10
C VAL A 123 -5.53 4.68 1.86
N VAL A 124 -5.84 4.97 3.13
CA VAL A 124 -5.03 5.86 3.96
C VAL A 124 -3.64 5.24 4.16
N ARG A 125 -3.58 3.97 4.58
CA ARG A 125 -2.31 3.24 4.75
C ARG A 125 -1.49 3.20 3.46
N PHE A 126 -2.14 2.97 2.32
CA PHE A 126 -1.48 2.95 1.03
C PHE A 126 -0.86 4.30 0.65
N VAL A 127 -1.60 5.41 0.83
CA VAL A 127 -1.10 6.76 0.56
C VAL A 127 0.06 7.12 1.48
N ASN A 128 -0.05 6.81 2.78
CA ASN A 128 1.02 7.04 3.75
C ASN A 128 2.29 6.28 3.38
N LYS A 129 2.16 5.02 2.94
CA LYS A 129 3.30 4.25 2.44
C LYS A 129 3.97 4.92 1.24
N ILE A 130 3.20 5.36 0.24
CA ILE A 130 3.78 6.01 -0.96
C ILE A 130 4.69 7.17 -0.53
N PHE A 131 4.25 7.99 0.42
CA PHE A 131 5.06 9.08 0.97
C PHE A 131 6.31 8.58 1.69
N MET A 132 6.15 7.62 2.61
CA MET A 132 7.27 7.08 3.38
C MET A 132 8.34 6.42 2.51
N ASP A 133 7.93 5.63 1.53
CA ASP A 133 8.86 4.98 0.61
C ASP A 133 9.59 6.00 -0.26
N ALA A 134 8.88 7.02 -0.76
CA ALA A 134 9.49 8.08 -1.53
C ALA A 134 10.53 8.89 -0.72
N ILE A 135 10.22 9.20 0.55
CA ILE A 135 11.15 9.86 1.47
C ILE A 135 12.37 8.97 1.75
N ARG A 136 12.16 7.70 2.14
CA ARG A 136 13.23 6.74 2.45
C ARG A 136 14.16 6.51 1.26
N GLN A 137 13.61 6.49 0.05
CA GLN A 137 14.37 6.32 -1.20
C GLN A 137 14.98 7.63 -1.71
N GLY A 138 14.80 8.77 -1.03
CA GLY A 138 15.35 10.06 -1.45
C GLY A 138 14.78 10.58 -2.77
N ALA A 139 13.51 10.31 -3.06
CA ALA A 139 12.87 10.76 -4.30
C ALA A 139 12.63 12.29 -4.30
N SER A 140 12.77 12.94 -5.45
CA SER A 140 12.48 14.37 -5.62
C SER A 140 11.02 14.65 -5.97
N ASP A 141 10.39 13.73 -6.71
CA ASP A 141 9.00 13.86 -7.14
C ASP A 141 8.31 12.48 -7.10
N ILE A 142 7.04 12.46 -6.69
CA ILE A 142 6.14 11.31 -6.77
C ILE A 142 5.14 11.60 -7.88
N HIS A 143 4.92 10.63 -8.76
CA HIS A 143 4.00 10.70 -9.88
C HIS A 143 2.95 9.60 -9.75
N ILE A 144 1.68 9.99 -9.65
CA ILE A 144 0.54 9.07 -9.63
C ILE A 144 -0.26 9.32 -10.91
N GLU A 145 -0.24 8.32 -11.80
CA GLU A 145 -0.70 8.47 -13.18
C GLU A 145 -1.81 7.45 -13.48
N PRO A 146 -3.05 7.91 -13.72
CA PRO A 146 -4.13 7.02 -14.10
C PRO A 146 -3.99 6.58 -15.56
N TYR A 147 -4.11 5.27 -15.78
CA TYR A 147 -4.29 4.64 -17.08
C TYR A 147 -5.63 3.89 -17.09
N GLU A 148 -6.00 3.36 -18.25
CA GLU A 148 -7.26 2.64 -18.47
C GLU A 148 -7.47 1.49 -17.46
N GLU A 149 -6.47 0.63 -17.28
CA GLU A 149 -6.60 -0.58 -16.46
C GLU A 149 -5.85 -0.50 -15.12
N LYS A 150 -4.90 0.43 -14.97
CA LYS A 150 -4.09 0.56 -13.75
C LYS A 150 -3.79 2.00 -13.37
N LEU A 151 -3.58 2.22 -12.08
CA LEU A 151 -2.96 3.42 -11.54
C LEU A 151 -1.46 3.16 -11.39
N ARG A 152 -0.64 3.89 -12.13
CA ARG A 152 0.82 3.74 -12.09
C ARG A 152 1.43 4.72 -11.11
N ILE A 153 2.39 4.27 -10.31
CA ILE A 153 3.12 5.11 -9.35
C ILE A 153 4.60 5.11 -9.73
N ARG A 154 5.17 6.30 -9.91
CA ARG A 154 6.58 6.49 -10.25
C ARG A 154 7.23 7.47 -9.30
N ASN A 155 8.48 7.22 -8.95
CA ASN A 155 9.32 8.16 -8.23
C ASN A 155 10.37 8.72 -9.18
N ARG A 156 10.72 10.00 -9.01
CA ARG A 156 11.94 10.56 -9.58
C ARG A 156 13.05 10.44 -8.55
N GLN A 157 14.06 9.64 -8.85
CA GLN A 157 15.26 9.47 -8.03
C GLN A 157 16.46 9.86 -8.88
N ASP A 158 17.32 10.73 -8.36
CA ASP A 158 18.49 11.25 -9.06
C ASP A 158 18.20 11.74 -10.49
N GLY A 159 17.04 12.38 -10.67
CA GLY A 159 16.57 12.91 -11.96
C GLY A 159 15.86 11.89 -12.86
N VAL A 160 15.96 10.59 -12.58
CA VAL A 160 15.38 9.50 -13.39
C VAL A 160 14.03 9.07 -12.85
N LEU A 161 13.05 8.89 -13.74
CA LEU A 161 11.72 8.37 -13.37
C LEU A 161 11.74 6.83 -13.36
N GLN A 162 11.34 6.25 -12.23
CA GLN A 162 11.26 4.81 -12.03
C GLN A 162 9.86 4.40 -11.57
N GLU A 163 9.30 3.33 -12.15
CA GLU A 163 8.02 2.75 -11.72
C GLU A 163 8.26 1.94 -10.44
N ILE A 164 7.66 2.38 -9.34
CA ILE A 164 7.85 1.78 -8.01
C ILE A 164 6.66 0.89 -7.60
N GLY A 165 5.53 1.00 -8.30
CA GLY A 165 4.36 0.21 -8.01
C GLY A 165 3.15 0.58 -8.84
N SER A 166 2.06 -0.17 -8.63
CA SER A 166 0.77 0.08 -9.25
C SER A 166 -0.37 -0.29 -8.33
N ALA A 167 -1.55 0.29 -8.58
CA ALA A 167 -2.80 -0.07 -7.93
C ALA A 167 -3.91 -0.27 -8.99
N PRO A 168 -4.99 -0.99 -8.67
CA PRO A 168 -6.17 -1.05 -9.53
C PRO A 168 -6.74 0.33 -9.84
N SER A 169 -7.16 0.58 -11.09
CA SER A 169 -7.70 1.88 -11.52
C SER A 169 -8.90 2.35 -10.70
N VAL A 170 -9.70 1.41 -10.18
CA VAL A 170 -10.85 1.63 -9.30
C VAL A 170 -10.47 2.39 -8.01
N LEU A 171 -9.24 2.25 -7.52
CA LEU A 171 -8.77 2.95 -6.32
C LEU A 171 -8.30 4.39 -6.59
N GLY A 172 -8.05 4.75 -7.86
CA GLY A 172 -7.53 6.06 -8.25
C GLY A 172 -8.30 7.24 -7.65
N PRO A 173 -9.63 7.34 -7.80
CA PRO A 173 -10.40 8.45 -7.25
C PRO A 173 -10.31 8.57 -5.73
N ARG A 174 -10.18 7.46 -5.00
CA ARG A 174 -10.05 7.45 -3.53
C ARG A 174 -8.67 7.93 -3.09
N ILE A 175 -7.62 7.50 -3.79
CA ILE A 175 -6.24 7.93 -3.56
C ILE A 175 -6.11 9.44 -3.81
N VAL A 176 -6.63 9.94 -4.94
CA VAL A 176 -6.61 11.38 -5.25
C VAL A 176 -7.37 12.18 -4.19
N ALA A 177 -8.55 11.70 -3.76
CA ALA A 177 -9.31 12.37 -2.71
C ALA A 177 -8.53 12.47 -1.38
N ARG A 178 -7.84 11.39 -0.95
CA ARG A 178 -7.01 11.44 0.26
C ARG A 178 -5.88 12.47 0.12
N ILE A 179 -5.21 12.52 -1.03
CA ILE A 179 -4.15 13.50 -1.26
C ILE A 179 -4.69 14.94 -1.28
N LYS A 180 -5.88 15.15 -1.87
CA LYS A 180 -6.55 16.45 -1.86
C LYS A 180 -6.89 16.91 -0.44
N ILE A 181 -7.38 16.02 0.42
CA ILE A 181 -7.63 16.30 1.83
C ILE A 181 -6.33 16.75 2.52
N LEU A 182 -5.26 15.96 2.38
CA LEU A 182 -3.96 16.27 3.00
C LEU A 182 -3.37 17.62 2.52
N SER A 183 -3.70 18.04 1.31
CA SER A 183 -3.17 19.25 0.68
C SER A 183 -4.14 20.44 0.71
N ASN A 184 -5.24 20.32 1.44
CA ASN A 184 -6.32 21.30 1.55
C ASN A 184 -6.89 21.75 0.18
N LEU A 185 -7.11 20.78 -0.72
CA LEU A 185 -7.65 20.97 -2.07
C LEU A 185 -9.14 20.60 -2.14
N ASN A 186 -9.85 21.16 -3.12
CA ASN A 186 -11.26 20.85 -3.32
C ASN A 186 -11.45 19.45 -3.93
N ILE A 187 -12.00 18.53 -3.13
CA ILE A 187 -12.26 17.12 -3.48
C ILE A 187 -13.35 16.99 -4.55
N ALA A 188 -14.34 17.88 -4.52
CA ALA A 188 -15.49 17.85 -5.42
C ALA A 188 -15.12 18.34 -6.83
N GLU A 189 -14.17 19.26 -6.93
CA GLU A 189 -13.68 19.75 -8.22
C GLU A 189 -12.61 18.82 -8.80
N ARG A 190 -12.79 18.43 -10.06
CA ARG A 190 -11.95 17.46 -10.78
C ARG A 190 -11.69 17.83 -12.24
N ARG A 191 -12.19 18.99 -12.69
CA ARG A 191 -12.18 19.43 -14.09
C ARG A 191 -11.15 20.51 -14.36
N VAL A 192 -10.53 21.07 -13.32
CA VAL A 192 -9.47 22.06 -13.43
C VAL A 192 -8.23 21.60 -12.67
N PRO A 193 -7.03 22.02 -13.10
CA PRO A 193 -5.82 21.82 -12.31
C PRO A 193 -5.96 22.46 -10.92
N GLN A 194 -5.37 21.85 -9.91
CA GLN A 194 -5.30 22.40 -8.54
C GLN A 194 -3.89 22.23 -7.99
N ASP A 195 -3.44 23.23 -7.24
CA ASP A 195 -2.13 23.25 -6.60
C ASP A 195 -2.29 23.50 -5.10
N GLY A 196 -1.58 22.70 -4.30
CA GLY A 196 -1.66 22.70 -2.85
C GLY A 196 -0.30 22.46 -2.22
N ARG A 197 -0.27 22.54 -0.90
CA ARG A 197 0.89 22.21 -0.08
C ARG A 197 0.45 21.34 1.08
N MET A 198 1.34 20.45 1.51
CA MET A 198 1.14 19.69 2.73
C MET A 198 2.47 19.53 3.43
N ARG A 199 2.43 19.31 4.74
CA ARG A 199 3.60 19.08 5.58
C ARG A 199 3.47 17.74 6.28
N ILE A 200 4.54 16.97 6.32
CA ILE A 200 4.60 15.71 7.06
C ILE A 200 5.72 15.81 8.09
N LYS A 201 5.38 15.63 9.36
CA LYS A 201 6.33 15.55 10.46
C LYS A 201 6.81 14.11 10.58
N LEU A 202 8.11 13.89 10.37
CA LEU A 202 8.75 12.57 10.51
C LEU A 202 9.26 12.33 11.93
N SER A 203 9.66 13.40 12.61
CA SER A 203 10.10 13.39 14.00
C SER A 203 9.93 14.79 14.61
N LYS A 204 10.21 14.95 15.91
CA LYS A 204 10.10 16.24 16.61
C LYS A 204 10.85 17.39 15.93
N ASN A 205 11.94 17.09 15.21
CA ASN A 205 12.81 18.09 14.58
C ASN A 205 12.89 17.96 13.05
N GLN A 206 12.11 17.07 12.44
CA GLN A 206 12.15 16.85 11.01
C GLN A 206 10.74 16.95 10.41
N GLU A 207 10.54 17.98 9.60
CA GLU A 207 9.33 18.24 8.84
C GLU A 207 9.73 18.31 7.36
N ILE A 208 8.95 17.66 6.51
CA ILE A 208 9.13 17.72 5.06
C ILE A 208 7.94 18.45 4.45
N ASP A 209 8.26 19.45 3.63
CA ASP A 209 7.29 20.19 2.84
C ASP A 209 7.03 19.46 1.52
N PHE A 210 5.77 19.40 1.13
CA PHE A 210 5.36 18.86 -0.16
C PHE A 210 4.58 19.90 -0.94
N ARG A 211 4.83 19.96 -2.25
CA ARG A 211 3.97 20.69 -3.20
C ARG A 211 3.21 19.68 -4.03
N VAL A 212 1.90 19.82 -4.04
CA VAL A 212 0.99 18.87 -4.69
C VAL A 212 0.30 19.57 -5.84
N SER A 213 0.32 18.96 -7.02
CA SER A 213 -0.41 19.44 -8.19
C SER A 213 -1.29 18.30 -8.73
N THR A 214 -2.57 18.58 -8.94
CA THR A 214 -3.51 17.65 -9.57
C THR A 214 -3.90 18.17 -10.94
N LEU A 215 -3.93 17.30 -11.96
CA LEU A 215 -4.28 17.63 -13.34
C LEU A 215 -5.34 16.65 -13.85
N PRO A 216 -6.49 17.13 -14.37
CA PRO A 216 -7.47 16.27 -15.03
C PRO A 216 -6.87 15.64 -16.30
N THR A 217 -7.08 14.34 -16.47
CA THR A 217 -6.66 13.55 -17.65
C THR A 217 -7.82 12.67 -18.14
N GLN A 218 -7.59 11.92 -19.23
CA GLN A 218 -8.62 11.05 -19.83
C GLN A 218 -9.15 9.98 -18.86
N PHE A 219 -8.27 9.37 -18.05
CA PHE A 219 -8.59 8.22 -17.19
C PHE A 219 -8.75 8.59 -15.70
N GLY A 220 -8.76 9.89 -15.37
CA GLY A 220 -8.83 10.37 -13.99
C GLY A 220 -7.93 11.57 -13.76
N GLU A 221 -7.58 11.86 -12.52
CA GLU A 221 -6.69 12.96 -12.17
C GLU A 221 -5.27 12.44 -11.97
N LYS A 222 -4.32 12.99 -12.71
CA LYS A 222 -2.89 12.78 -12.48
C LYS A 222 -2.45 13.66 -11.32
N VAL A 223 -1.67 13.08 -10.40
CA VAL A 223 -1.10 13.82 -9.27
C VAL A 223 0.42 13.81 -9.39
N VAL A 224 1.02 14.97 -9.20
CA VAL A 224 2.46 15.14 -9.08
C VAL A 224 2.75 15.81 -7.75
N ILE A 225 3.67 15.23 -6.99
CA ILE A 225 4.03 15.70 -5.66
C ILE A 225 5.52 15.92 -5.63
N ARG A 226 5.94 17.16 -5.39
CA ARG A 226 7.35 17.48 -5.18
C ARG A 226 7.67 17.43 -3.70
N ILE A 227 8.72 16.68 -3.37
CA ILE A 227 9.27 16.58 -2.03
C ILE A 227 10.31 17.70 -1.87
N LEU A 228 10.11 18.56 -0.88
CA LEU A 228 11.02 19.64 -0.53
C LEU A 228 11.62 19.33 0.82
N ASP A 229 12.83 18.77 0.82
CA ASP A 229 13.61 18.65 2.04
C ASP A 229 14.17 20.02 2.42
N GLY A 230 13.64 20.60 3.49
CA GLY A 230 14.08 21.89 4.03
C GLY A 230 15.52 21.88 4.55
N SER A 231 16.14 20.71 4.73
CA SER A 231 17.52 20.57 5.19
C SER A 231 18.55 21.16 4.22
N GLY A 232 18.26 21.13 2.91
CA GLY A 232 19.15 21.63 1.86
C GLY A 232 19.29 23.15 1.81
N ALA A 233 18.36 23.91 2.42
CA ALA A 233 18.44 25.36 2.48
C ALA A 233 19.46 25.89 3.51
N ALA A 234 20.04 25.00 4.33
CA ALA A 234 21.10 25.33 5.29
C ALA A 234 22.51 25.36 4.67
N LEU A 235 22.62 25.45 3.34
CA LEU A 235 23.86 25.85 2.68
C LEU A 235 24.11 27.33 3.00
N GLY A 236 24.90 27.59 4.04
CA GLY A 236 25.34 28.93 4.39
C GLY A 236 26.04 29.61 3.21
N LEU A 237 25.95 30.94 3.12
CA LEU A 237 26.59 31.77 2.09
C LEU A 237 28.08 31.44 1.87
N GLU A 238 28.74 30.90 2.90
CA GLU A 238 30.13 30.44 2.89
C GLU A 238 30.38 29.28 1.89
N VAL A 239 29.41 28.38 1.69
CA VAL A 239 29.55 27.25 0.75
C VAL A 239 29.39 27.69 -0.72
N LEU A 240 28.78 28.87 -0.95
CA LEU A 240 28.66 29.46 -2.27
C LEU A 240 29.97 30.12 -2.76
N GLY A 241 31.03 30.11 -1.94
CA GLY A 241 32.34 30.67 -2.30
C GLY A 241 32.34 32.20 -2.38
N LEU A 242 31.41 32.87 -1.70
CA LEU A 242 31.37 34.32 -1.60
C LEU A 242 32.43 34.76 -0.58
N GLU A 243 33.47 35.44 -1.06
CA GLU A 243 34.48 36.05 -0.17
C GLU A 243 33.81 37.12 0.71
N SER A 244 34.18 37.12 1.99
CA SER A 244 33.85 38.21 2.90
C SER A 244 34.65 39.44 2.47
N GLU A 245 33.98 40.58 2.26
CA GLU A 245 34.67 41.88 2.11
C GLU A 245 35.49 42.23 3.37
#